data_AF-A0A1R1YQJ2-F1
#
_entry.id   AF-A0A1R1YQJ2-F1
#
_cell.length_a   1.000
_cell.length_b   1.000
_cell.length_c   1.000
_cell.angle_alpha   90.00
_cell.angle_beta   90.00
_cell.angle_gamma   90.00
#
_symmetry.space_group_name_H-M   'P 1'
#
loop_
_entity.id
_entity.type
_entity.pdbx_description
1 polymer ?
#
loop_
_entity_poly.entity_id
_entity_poly.type
_entity_poly.pdbx_seq_one_letter_code
_entity_poly.pdbx_strand_id
1 'polypeptide(L)'
;MKGLTSEEYFPKEISNGGAFSLVKFCEFVTNEDLESLSSILTPQLYNKYKQAIEKNRLENLKSSISIEKINSCNIKDIVYYTGQQESFDPTIPLKHRVDQYRISILGNFFLGFDSAQQESFASAKFMNIKDLGMQISVDISINCNFKHVLKYLGTEDIVFSNIGTRDVILTLSSPYYKNYDEFVDAFNQMSNYKYVYKSPLEDEVLPKKHVEPEFSWTISDLDYYFCNLENQNIYNYLRS
;
A
#
# COMPACT_ATOMS: atom_id res chain seq x y z
N MET A 1 6.68 -3.61 22.88
CA MET A 1 5.55 -3.02 22.16
C MET A 1 5.02 -4.08 21.20
N LYS A 2 3.80 -4.57 21.40
CA LYS A 2 3.17 -5.53 20.49
C LYS A 2 2.86 -4.77 19.20
N GLY A 3 3.44 -5.19 18.08
CA GLY A 3 3.28 -4.52 16.79
C GLY A 3 1.82 -4.38 16.40
N LEU A 4 1.53 -3.32 15.64
CA LEU A 4 0.21 -2.93 15.10
C LEU A 4 -0.33 -3.94 14.05
N THR A 5 -0.09 -5.23 14.27
CA THR A 5 -0.47 -6.38 13.42
C THR A 5 -1.09 -7.52 14.25
N SER A 6 -1.51 -7.27 15.50
CA SER A 6 -2.30 -8.21 16.31
C SER A 6 -3.78 -8.22 15.88
N GLU A 7 -4.54 -9.28 16.24
CA GLU A 7 -5.92 -9.55 15.78
C GLU A 7 -6.91 -8.39 15.97
N GLU A 8 -6.61 -7.47 16.89
CA GLU A 8 -7.37 -6.23 17.09
C GLU A 8 -7.26 -5.22 15.93
N TYR A 9 -6.24 -5.33 15.06
CA TYR A 9 -5.92 -4.34 14.00
C TYR A 9 -6.36 -4.78 12.58
N PHE A 10 -6.42 -6.08 12.26
CA PHE A 10 -6.82 -6.60 10.94
C PHE A 10 -7.99 -7.60 11.06
N PRO A 11 -9.25 -7.15 11.11
CA PRO A 11 -10.39 -8.04 11.26
C PRO A 11 -10.76 -8.64 9.90
N LYS A 12 -10.32 -9.89 9.61
CA LYS A 12 -10.76 -10.84 8.55
C LYS A 12 -10.96 -10.34 7.09
N GLU A 13 -10.92 -9.04 6.83
CA GLU A 13 -11.28 -8.32 5.62
C GLU A 13 -10.29 -7.16 5.48
N ILE A 14 -9.49 -7.17 4.41
CA ILE A 14 -8.46 -6.16 4.11
C ILE A 14 -9.00 -4.72 4.15
N SER A 15 -10.28 -4.54 3.82
CA SER A 15 -11.03 -3.30 3.92
C SER A 15 -11.05 -2.72 5.34
N ASN A 16 -11.29 -3.53 6.36
CA ASN A 16 -11.34 -3.06 7.75
C ASN A 16 -9.93 -2.66 8.24
N GLY A 17 -8.92 -3.44 7.86
CA GLY A 17 -7.52 -3.10 8.13
C GLY A 17 -7.11 -1.78 7.48
N GLY A 18 -7.47 -1.57 6.20
CA GLY A 18 -7.23 -0.31 5.50
C GLY A 18 -7.90 0.88 6.20
N ALA A 19 -9.18 0.75 6.57
CA ALA A 19 -9.89 1.80 7.29
C ALA A 19 -9.21 2.15 8.64
N PHE A 20 -8.78 1.13 9.40
CA PHE A 20 -8.05 1.33 10.64
C PHE A 20 -6.70 2.02 10.41
N SER A 21 -5.93 1.57 9.42
CA SER A 21 -4.64 2.16 9.05
C SER A 21 -4.78 3.63 8.67
N LEU A 22 -5.84 4.00 7.94
CA LEU A 22 -6.10 5.40 7.59
C LEU A 22 -6.39 6.25 8.85
N VAL A 23 -7.19 5.74 9.79
CA VAL A 23 -7.47 6.44 11.06
C VAL A 23 -6.18 6.65 11.85
N LYS A 24 -5.34 5.61 11.97
CA LYS A 24 -4.03 5.71 12.65
C LYS A 24 -3.08 6.66 11.96
N PHE A 25 -3.04 6.63 10.64
CA PHE A 25 -2.28 7.60 9.87
C PHE A 25 -2.70 9.05 10.21
N CYS A 26 -4.00 9.35 10.22
CA CYS A 26 -4.50 10.68 10.59
C CYS A 26 -4.10 11.08 12.03
N GLU A 27 -4.20 10.15 12.98
CA GLU A 27 -3.79 10.33 14.37
C GLU A 27 -2.29 10.66 14.47
N PHE A 28 -1.43 9.86 13.82
CA PHE A 28 0.02 10.07 13.87
C PHE A 28 0.46 11.35 13.18
N VAL A 29 -0.17 11.75 12.06
CA VAL A 29 0.10 13.06 11.44
C VAL A 29 -0.31 14.21 12.37
N THR A 30 -1.48 14.11 13.00
CA THR A 30 -1.96 15.14 13.94
C THR A 30 -1.05 15.26 15.15
N ASN A 31 -0.59 14.14 15.68
CA ASN A 31 0.31 14.10 16.84
C ASN A 31 1.78 14.35 16.48
N GLU A 32 2.11 14.42 15.18
CA GLU A 32 3.48 14.51 14.65
C GLU A 32 4.37 13.35 15.13
N ASP A 33 3.79 12.17 15.28
CA ASP A 33 4.47 10.95 15.71
C ASP A 33 5.22 10.32 14.53
N LEU A 34 6.45 10.81 14.31
CA LEU A 34 7.31 10.36 13.21
C LEU A 34 7.76 8.91 13.34
N GLU A 35 7.85 8.36 14.56
CA GLU A 35 8.24 6.97 14.77
C GLU A 35 7.12 6.05 14.29
N SER A 36 5.90 6.29 14.77
CA SER A 36 4.73 5.51 14.35
C SER A 36 4.42 5.67 12.87
N LEU A 37 4.60 6.87 12.28
CA LEU A 37 4.47 7.06 10.83
C LEU A 37 5.46 6.20 10.04
N SER A 38 6.71 6.11 10.47
CA SER A 38 7.71 5.29 9.76
C SER A 38 7.40 3.80 9.78
N SER A 39 6.61 3.34 10.76
CA SER A 39 6.20 1.93 10.89
C SER A 39 5.05 1.51 9.97
N ILE A 40 4.24 2.46 9.48
CA ILE A 40 3.05 2.17 8.66
C ILE A 40 3.16 2.66 7.21
N LEU A 41 4.11 3.56 6.92
CA LEU A 41 4.29 4.16 5.60
C LEU A 41 5.48 3.53 4.88
N THR A 42 5.42 3.48 3.56
CA THR A 42 6.63 3.27 2.75
C THR A 42 7.63 4.41 2.99
N PRO A 43 8.95 4.19 2.81
CA PRO A 43 9.95 5.23 3.00
C PRO A 43 9.69 6.51 2.19
N GLN A 44 9.16 6.36 0.97
CA GLN A 44 8.84 7.48 0.09
C GLN A 44 7.69 8.34 0.65
N LEU A 45 6.59 7.71 1.08
CA LEU A 45 5.43 8.40 1.67
C LEU A 45 5.77 8.99 3.04
N TYR A 46 6.56 8.27 3.85
CA TYR A 46 7.09 8.77 5.11
C TYR A 46 7.87 10.08 4.92
N ASN A 47 8.82 10.11 3.99
CA ASN A 47 9.64 11.29 3.73
C ASN A 47 8.78 12.49 3.31
N LYS A 48 7.74 12.29 2.49
CA LYS A 48 6.79 13.35 2.11
C LYS A 48 6.08 13.95 3.32
N TYR A 49 5.52 13.13 4.20
CA TYR A 49 4.80 13.63 5.38
C TYR A 49 5.75 14.22 6.43
N LYS A 50 6.93 13.64 6.63
CA LYS A 50 7.98 14.21 7.48
C LYS A 50 8.32 15.64 7.04
N GLN A 51 8.60 15.84 5.76
CA GLN A 51 8.90 17.17 5.21
C GLN A 51 7.74 18.15 5.38
N ALA A 52 6.49 17.70 5.18
CA ALA A 52 5.32 18.54 5.38
C ALA A 52 5.13 18.95 6.86
N ILE A 53 5.35 18.03 7.80
CA ILE A 53 5.30 18.31 9.24
C ILE A 53 6.41 19.29 9.64
N GLU A 54 7.64 19.06 9.17
CA GLU A 54 8.79 19.95 9.43
C GLU A 54 8.55 21.35 8.86
N LYS A 55 7.99 21.45 7.65
CA LYS A 55 7.60 22.74 7.07
C LYS A 55 6.54 23.46 7.93
N ASN A 56 5.49 22.76 8.36
CA ASN A 56 4.45 23.35 9.21
C ASN A 56 5.05 23.87 10.52
N ARG A 57 5.98 23.14 11.15
CA ARG A 57 6.69 23.61 12.36
C ARG A 57 7.45 24.91 12.12
N LEU A 58 8.17 25.03 11.00
CA LEU A 58 8.92 26.24 10.65
C LEU A 58 7.99 27.45 10.43
N GLU A 59 6.79 27.21 9.93
CA GLU A 59 5.77 28.24 9.69
C GLU A 59 4.87 28.50 10.92
N ASN A 60 5.18 27.88 12.07
CA ASN A 60 4.37 27.93 13.30
C ASN A 60 2.90 27.50 13.08
N LEU A 61 2.70 26.48 12.24
CA LEU A 61 1.41 25.90 11.90
C LEU A 61 1.23 24.51 12.52
N LYS A 62 0.00 24.17 12.87
CA LYS A 62 -0.41 22.85 13.34
C LYS A 62 -1.49 22.28 12.44
N SER A 63 -1.23 21.10 11.89
CA SER A 63 -2.21 20.30 11.17
C SER A 63 -2.99 19.42 12.14
N SER A 64 -4.31 19.37 12.00
CA SER A 64 -5.21 18.45 12.70
C SER A 64 -6.04 17.72 11.66
N ILE A 65 -5.84 16.41 11.56
CA ILE A 65 -6.49 15.52 10.60
C ILE A 65 -7.23 14.44 11.38
N SER A 66 -8.52 14.25 11.09
CA SER A 66 -9.33 13.24 11.75
C SER A 66 -10.38 12.67 10.80
N ILE A 67 -10.70 11.40 11.02
CA ILE A 67 -11.86 10.74 10.44
C ILE A 67 -12.92 10.62 11.52
N GLU A 68 -14.01 11.36 11.39
CA GLU A 68 -15.08 11.39 12.37
C GLU A 68 -16.00 10.17 12.24
N LYS A 69 -16.19 9.68 11.01
CA LYS A 69 -17.02 8.53 10.70
C LYS A 69 -16.59 7.87 9.39
N ILE A 70 -16.57 6.54 9.35
CA ILE A 70 -16.46 5.77 8.11
C ILE A 70 -17.88 5.37 7.68
N ASN A 71 -18.24 5.68 6.45
CA ASN A 71 -19.55 5.36 5.88
C ASN A 71 -19.50 4.07 5.05
N SER A 72 -18.41 3.83 4.33
CA SER A 72 -18.18 2.58 3.59
C SER A 72 -16.69 2.36 3.34
N CYS A 73 -16.29 1.10 3.15
CA CYS A 73 -14.93 0.73 2.78
C CYS A 73 -14.98 -0.39 1.74
N ASN A 74 -14.44 -0.13 0.54
CA ASN A 74 -14.50 -1.06 -0.59
C ASN A 74 -13.12 -1.24 -1.21
N ILE A 75 -12.76 -2.48 -1.54
CA ILE A 75 -11.59 -2.74 -2.40
C ILE A 75 -11.92 -2.24 -3.81
N LYS A 76 -11.06 -1.39 -4.37
CA LYS A 76 -11.18 -0.91 -5.75
C LYS A 76 -10.41 -1.78 -6.73
N ASP A 77 -9.16 -2.07 -6.40
CA ASP A 77 -8.29 -2.83 -7.28
C ASP A 77 -7.27 -3.63 -6.48
N ILE A 78 -6.84 -4.75 -7.08
CA ILE A 78 -5.77 -5.60 -6.58
C ILE A 78 -4.84 -5.86 -7.75
N VAL A 79 -3.59 -5.44 -7.60
CA VAL A 79 -2.60 -5.49 -8.67
C VAL A 79 -1.41 -6.30 -8.22
N TYR A 80 -1.06 -7.32 -9.01
CA TYR A 80 0.17 -8.08 -8.84
C TYR A 80 1.20 -7.58 -9.85
N TYR A 81 2.27 -7.02 -9.35
CA TYR A 81 3.38 -6.60 -10.18
C TYR A 81 4.45 -7.69 -10.20
N THR A 82 5.01 -7.94 -11.38
CA THR A 82 6.20 -8.77 -11.51
C THR A 82 7.29 -8.09 -12.33
N GLY A 83 8.54 -8.20 -11.89
CA GLY A 83 9.67 -7.52 -12.51
C GLY A 83 10.95 -7.66 -11.69
N GLN A 84 12.01 -7.01 -12.16
CA GLN A 84 13.27 -6.90 -11.41
C GLN A 84 13.12 -5.92 -10.25
N GLN A 85 13.85 -6.13 -9.15
CA GLN A 85 13.70 -5.32 -7.92
C GLN A 85 13.92 -3.83 -8.20
N GLU A 86 14.88 -3.52 -9.06
CA GLU A 86 15.27 -2.18 -9.49
C GLU A 86 14.13 -1.44 -10.19
N SER A 87 13.16 -2.15 -10.78
CA SER A 87 11.98 -1.52 -11.37
C SER A 87 11.02 -0.93 -10.32
N PHE A 88 11.06 -1.46 -9.09
CA PHE A 88 10.25 -1.05 -7.95
C PHE A 88 10.96 -0.07 -7.02
N ASP A 89 12.25 0.19 -7.22
CA ASP A 89 13.04 1.03 -6.33
C ASP A 89 12.87 2.53 -6.67
N PRO A 90 12.19 3.32 -5.83
CA PRO A 90 11.98 4.75 -6.10
C PRO A 90 13.26 5.58 -5.99
N THR A 91 14.36 5.02 -5.46
CA THR A 91 15.67 5.70 -5.42
C THR A 91 16.37 5.68 -6.77
N ILE A 92 15.99 4.77 -7.67
CA ILE A 92 16.49 4.70 -9.03
C ILE A 92 15.71 5.68 -9.91
N PRO A 93 16.39 6.57 -10.67
CA PRO A 93 15.72 7.55 -11.52
C PRO A 93 14.69 6.91 -12.45
N LEU A 94 13.49 7.48 -12.50
CA LEU A 94 12.35 6.95 -13.28
C LEU A 94 12.72 6.68 -14.74
N LYS A 95 13.46 7.59 -15.38
CA LYS A 95 13.95 7.40 -16.76
C LYS A 95 14.78 6.12 -16.90
N HIS A 96 15.73 5.90 -15.98
CA HIS A 96 16.54 4.68 -15.99
C HIS A 96 15.68 3.44 -15.80
N ARG A 97 14.69 3.49 -14.89
CA ARG A 97 13.77 2.37 -14.66
C ARG A 97 12.94 2.04 -15.91
N VAL A 98 12.39 3.06 -16.58
CA VAL A 98 11.59 2.90 -17.82
C VAL A 98 12.44 2.36 -18.98
N ASP A 99 13.68 2.83 -19.12
CA ASP A 99 14.56 2.44 -20.22
C ASP A 99 15.11 1.02 -20.04
N GLN A 100 15.50 0.64 -18.82
CA GLN A 100 16.22 -0.61 -18.55
C GLN A 100 15.33 -1.76 -18.09
N TYR A 101 14.25 -1.46 -17.39
CA TYR A 101 13.44 -2.47 -16.71
C TYR A 101 12.04 -2.58 -17.29
N ARG A 102 11.40 -3.72 -17.01
CA ARG A 102 10.02 -3.99 -17.40
C ARG A 102 9.28 -4.50 -16.18
N ILE A 103 8.15 -3.87 -15.90
CA ILE A 103 7.15 -4.37 -14.95
C ILE A 103 6.04 -4.97 -15.79
N SER A 104 5.72 -6.23 -15.52
CA SER A 104 4.49 -6.84 -16.02
C SER A 104 3.43 -6.72 -14.95
N ILE A 105 2.27 -6.18 -15.33
CA ILE A 105 1.10 -6.15 -14.48
C ILE A 105 0.33 -7.44 -14.75
N LEU A 106 0.41 -8.35 -13.80
CA LEU A 106 -0.54 -9.45 -13.70
C LEU A 106 -1.75 -8.80 -12.98
N GLY A 107 -2.76 -8.34 -13.72
CA GLY A 107 -3.98 -7.72 -13.14
C GLY A 107 -4.75 -8.63 -12.16
N ASN A 108 -6.08 -8.62 -12.16
CA ASN A 108 -6.95 -9.54 -11.36
C ASN A 108 -6.82 -11.04 -11.75
N PHE A 109 -5.58 -11.56 -11.84
CA PHE A 109 -5.19 -12.83 -12.45
C PHE A 109 -5.53 -14.06 -11.62
N PHE A 110 -5.95 -13.89 -10.36
CA PHE A 110 -6.18 -15.01 -9.44
C PHE A 110 -7.66 -15.30 -9.14
N LEU A 111 -8.61 -14.57 -9.73
CA LEU A 111 -10.04 -14.83 -9.59
C LEU A 111 -10.66 -15.22 -10.96
N GLY A 112 -10.43 -16.44 -11.42
CA GLY A 112 -11.37 -17.08 -12.36
C GLY A 112 -10.85 -17.66 -13.69
N PHE A 113 -9.70 -18.30 -13.75
CA PHE A 113 -9.35 -19.11 -14.93
C PHE A 113 -9.90 -20.54 -14.85
N ASP A 114 -10.79 -20.89 -15.78
CA ASP A 114 -11.02 -22.26 -16.23
C ASP A 114 -9.72 -22.84 -16.80
N SER A 115 -9.44 -24.09 -16.44
CA SER A 115 -8.40 -24.98 -17.00
C SER A 115 -8.03 -24.76 -18.47
N ALA A 116 -8.99 -24.49 -19.36
CA ALA A 116 -8.73 -24.27 -20.79
C ALA A 116 -7.94 -22.98 -21.10
N GLN A 117 -8.03 -21.95 -20.26
CA GLN A 117 -7.31 -20.69 -20.45
C GLN A 117 -5.89 -20.73 -19.84
N GLN A 118 -5.65 -21.62 -18.87
CA GLN A 118 -4.30 -21.88 -18.35
C GLN A 118 -3.38 -22.47 -19.44
N GLU A 119 -3.88 -23.36 -20.28
CA GLU A 119 -3.12 -23.98 -21.38
C GLU A 119 -2.78 -22.97 -22.49
N SER A 120 -3.69 -22.06 -22.81
CA SER A 120 -3.43 -20.99 -23.78
C SER A 120 -2.33 -20.03 -23.30
N PHE A 121 -2.21 -19.79 -22.00
CA PHE A 121 -1.15 -18.92 -21.43
C PHE A 121 0.21 -19.60 -21.34
N ALA A 122 0.27 -20.91 -21.10
CA ALA A 122 1.52 -21.67 -21.15
C ALA A 122 2.17 -21.64 -22.56
N SER A 123 1.38 -21.39 -23.61
CA SER A 123 1.84 -21.28 -24.99
C SER A 123 2.34 -19.88 -25.38
N ALA A 124 1.91 -18.83 -24.67
CA ALA A 124 2.47 -17.51 -24.80
C ALA A 124 3.82 -17.50 -24.07
N LYS A 125 4.90 -17.14 -24.75
CA LYS A 125 6.27 -17.04 -24.21
C LYS A 125 6.41 -15.95 -23.14
N PHE A 126 5.58 -15.95 -22.11
CA PHE A 126 5.87 -15.25 -20.88
C PHE A 126 7.11 -15.93 -20.30
N MET A 127 8.22 -15.17 -20.22
CA MET A 127 9.37 -15.49 -19.37
C MET A 127 8.87 -16.18 -18.11
N ASN A 128 9.50 -17.28 -17.68
CA ASN A 128 9.17 -17.99 -16.44
C ASN A 128 8.87 -16.96 -15.33
N ILE A 129 7.59 -16.69 -15.07
CA ILE A 129 7.15 -15.69 -14.08
C ILE A 129 7.67 -16.10 -12.70
N LYS A 130 7.92 -17.40 -12.52
CA LYS A 130 8.57 -17.99 -11.35
C LYS A 130 9.94 -17.40 -11.05
N ASP A 131 10.67 -16.89 -12.03
CA ASP A 131 12.03 -16.36 -11.83
C ASP A 131 12.04 -14.82 -11.68
N LEU A 132 10.88 -14.17 -11.82
CA LEU A 132 10.73 -12.72 -11.65
C LEU A 132 10.18 -12.42 -10.27
N GLY A 133 10.64 -11.32 -9.68
CA GLY A 133 10.13 -10.90 -8.38
C GLY A 133 8.73 -10.36 -8.44
N MET A 134 8.11 -10.26 -7.27
CA MET A 134 6.69 -9.99 -7.10
C MET A 134 6.42 -9.00 -5.97
N GLN A 135 5.42 -8.16 -6.19
CA GLN A 135 4.83 -7.27 -5.18
C GLN A 135 3.31 -7.20 -5.43
N ILE A 136 2.52 -7.19 -4.36
CA ILE A 136 1.08 -6.94 -4.45
C ILE A 136 0.76 -5.54 -3.95
N SER A 137 -0.18 -4.88 -4.61
CA SER A 137 -0.78 -3.65 -4.13
C SER A 137 -2.30 -3.74 -4.16
N VAL A 138 -2.94 -3.12 -3.17
CA VAL A 138 -4.39 -3.10 -3.00
C VAL A 138 -4.86 -1.67 -2.81
N ASP A 139 -5.76 -1.23 -3.67
CA ASP A 139 -6.43 0.06 -3.54
C ASP A 139 -7.74 -0.12 -2.79
N ILE A 140 -7.92 0.71 -1.75
CA ILE A 140 -9.11 0.69 -0.90
C ILE A 140 -9.74 2.08 -0.92
N SER A 141 -11.00 2.15 -1.32
CA SER A 141 -11.81 3.36 -1.27
C SER A 141 -12.56 3.43 0.06
N ILE A 142 -12.22 4.41 0.87
CA ILE A 142 -12.80 4.63 2.20
C ILE A 142 -13.65 5.90 2.14
N ASN A 143 -14.97 5.74 2.08
CA ASN A 143 -15.89 6.87 2.20
C ASN A 143 -15.98 7.28 3.66
N CYS A 144 -15.58 8.50 3.98
CA CYS A 144 -15.54 8.96 5.36
C CYS A 144 -15.86 10.45 5.52
N ASN A 145 -16.28 10.81 6.72
CA ASN A 145 -16.37 12.19 7.17
C ASN A 145 -14.98 12.62 7.61
N PHE A 146 -14.31 13.31 6.71
CA PHE A 146 -12.94 13.75 6.86
C PHE A 146 -12.92 15.20 7.34
N LYS A 147 -12.02 15.48 8.29
CA LYS A 147 -11.76 16.82 8.79
C LYS A 147 -10.27 17.07 8.82
N HIS A 148 -9.85 18.08 8.09
CA HIS A 148 -8.50 18.62 8.14
C HIS A 148 -8.57 20.12 8.43
N VAL A 149 -7.85 20.54 9.45
CA VAL A 149 -7.72 21.94 9.84
C VAL A 149 -6.24 22.26 10.01
N LEU A 150 -5.78 23.33 9.39
CA LEU A 150 -4.46 23.90 9.57
C LEU A 150 -4.62 25.26 10.25
N LYS A 151 -3.96 25.45 11.39
CA LYS A 151 -4.04 26.69 12.17
C LYS A 151 -2.70 27.15 12.70
N TYR A 152 -2.57 28.42 13.04
CA TYR A 152 -1.39 28.92 13.74
C TYR A 152 -1.33 28.35 15.16
N LEU A 153 -0.16 27.88 15.57
CA LEU A 153 0.06 27.26 16.87
C LEU A 153 -0.24 28.27 17.99
N GLY A 154 -1.00 27.84 19.00
CA GLY A 154 -1.39 28.69 20.13
C GLY A 154 -2.50 29.70 19.83
N THR A 155 -3.13 29.62 18.65
CA THR A 155 -4.23 30.50 18.24
C THR A 155 -5.44 29.70 17.73
N GLU A 156 -6.54 30.40 17.46
CA GLU A 156 -7.71 29.88 16.74
C GLU A 156 -7.74 30.30 15.26
N ASP A 157 -6.68 30.94 14.77
CA ASP A 157 -6.61 31.43 13.40
C ASP A 157 -6.40 30.26 12.42
N ILE A 158 -7.45 29.96 11.66
CA ILE A 158 -7.48 28.88 10.66
C ILE A 158 -6.93 29.40 9.33
N VAL A 159 -5.87 28.76 8.84
CA VAL A 159 -5.24 29.05 7.53
C VAL A 159 -5.87 28.20 6.43
N PHE A 160 -6.30 26.99 6.77
CA PHE A 160 -6.97 26.08 5.85
C PHE A 160 -7.92 25.16 6.61
N SER A 161 -9.08 24.89 6.01
CA SER A 161 -9.99 23.86 6.49
C SER A 161 -10.60 23.10 5.32
N ASN A 162 -10.70 21.78 5.49
CA ASN A 162 -11.42 20.90 4.60
C ASN A 162 -12.21 19.92 5.46
N ILE A 163 -13.52 20.10 5.50
CA ILE A 163 -14.43 19.31 6.31
C ILE A 163 -15.55 18.84 5.41
N GLY A 164 -15.75 17.53 5.33
CA GLY A 164 -16.82 16.97 4.54
C GLY A 164 -16.72 15.47 4.37
N THR A 165 -17.77 14.93 3.76
CA THR A 165 -17.78 13.53 3.34
C THR A 165 -17.05 13.39 2.01
N ARG A 166 -16.06 12.51 1.95
CA ARG A 166 -15.33 12.19 0.71
C ARG A 166 -14.81 10.76 0.72
N ASP A 167 -14.48 10.26 -0.47
CA ASP A 167 -13.69 9.05 -0.60
C ASP A 167 -12.21 9.38 -0.45
N VAL A 168 -11.52 8.66 0.43
CA VAL A 168 -10.05 8.62 0.49
C VAL A 168 -9.61 7.31 -0.15
N ILE A 169 -8.70 7.39 -1.12
CA ILE A 169 -8.10 6.18 -1.68
C ILE A 169 -6.82 5.88 -0.90
N LEU A 170 -6.80 4.71 -0.26
CA LEU A 170 -5.64 4.18 0.44
C LEU A 170 -5.05 3.06 -0.39
N THR A 171 -3.80 3.20 -0.80
CA THR A 171 -3.06 2.12 -1.45
C THR A 171 -2.17 1.43 -0.42
N LEU A 172 -2.36 0.12 -0.27
CA LEU A 172 -1.50 -0.74 0.52
C LEU A 172 -0.56 -1.51 -0.41
N SER A 173 0.68 -1.76 0.02
CA SER A 173 1.64 -2.60 -0.70
C SER A 173 2.34 -3.59 0.21
N SER A 174 2.67 -4.76 -0.33
CA SER A 174 3.59 -5.70 0.29
C SER A 174 5.05 -5.30 0.08
N PRO A 175 5.98 -5.92 0.83
CA PRO A 175 7.37 -5.99 0.39
C PRO A 175 7.53 -6.61 -0.99
N TYR A 176 8.70 -6.41 -1.59
CA TYR A 176 9.12 -7.11 -2.80
C TYR A 176 9.71 -8.48 -2.44
N TYR A 177 9.32 -9.50 -3.18
CA TYR A 177 9.82 -10.87 -3.07
C TYR A 177 10.54 -11.26 -4.35
N LYS A 178 11.60 -12.06 -4.28
CA LYS A 178 12.48 -12.29 -5.44
C LYS A 178 11.86 -13.19 -6.50
N ASN A 179 10.85 -13.97 -6.12
CA ASN A 179 10.16 -14.91 -6.99
C ASN A 179 8.77 -15.24 -6.44
N TYR A 180 7.98 -15.95 -7.26
CA TYR A 180 6.66 -16.43 -6.89
C TYR A 180 6.66 -17.33 -5.66
N ASP A 181 7.62 -18.24 -5.53
CA ASP A 181 7.66 -19.18 -4.41
C ASP A 181 7.93 -18.45 -3.08
N GLU A 182 8.84 -17.47 -3.06
CA GLU A 182 9.08 -16.59 -1.90
C GLU A 182 7.84 -15.77 -1.54
N PHE A 183 7.13 -15.22 -2.53
CA PHE A 183 5.89 -14.49 -2.29
C PHE A 183 4.83 -15.39 -1.64
N VAL A 184 4.62 -16.59 -2.19
CA VAL A 184 3.63 -17.54 -1.67
C VAL A 184 4.02 -18.01 -0.27
N ASP A 185 5.29 -18.33 -0.04
CA ASP A 185 5.78 -18.73 1.29
C ASP A 185 5.60 -17.60 2.31
N ALA A 186 5.91 -16.34 1.96
CA ALA A 186 5.71 -15.19 2.84
C ALA A 186 4.22 -14.91 3.13
N PHE A 187 3.37 -15.01 2.11
CA PHE A 187 1.92 -14.85 2.27
C PHE A 187 1.34 -15.96 3.16
N ASN A 188 1.76 -17.21 2.94
CA ASN A 188 1.38 -18.35 3.76
C ASN A 188 1.94 -18.29 5.19
N GLN A 189 3.11 -17.66 5.40
CA GLN A 189 3.61 -17.38 6.74
C GLN A 189 2.68 -16.41 7.48
N MET A 190 2.30 -15.30 6.87
CA MET A 190 1.32 -14.37 7.46
C MET A 190 0.00 -15.08 7.79
N SER A 191 -0.45 -15.95 6.89
CA SER A 191 -1.70 -16.67 7.02
C SER A 191 -1.66 -17.70 8.16
N ASN A 192 -0.56 -18.44 8.32
CA ASN A 192 -0.38 -19.46 9.36
C ASN A 192 0.03 -18.91 10.72
N TYR A 193 0.67 -17.74 10.78
CA TYR A 193 1.07 -17.12 12.04
C TYR A 193 -0.03 -16.27 12.70
N LYS A 194 -1.20 -16.05 12.08
CA LYS A 194 -2.34 -15.41 12.78
C LYS A 194 -3.74 -15.45 12.09
N TYR A 195 -3.94 -15.79 10.81
CA TYR A 195 -5.16 -15.34 10.12
C TYR A 195 -5.71 -16.19 8.95
N VAL A 196 -6.12 -17.46 9.14
CA VAL A 196 -7.02 -18.11 8.16
C VAL A 196 -8.15 -18.89 8.83
N TYR A 197 -9.35 -18.68 8.32
CA TYR A 197 -10.53 -19.50 8.53
C TYR A 197 -10.26 -20.92 7.99
N LYS A 198 -10.09 -21.92 8.86
CA LYS A 198 -10.00 -23.32 8.44
C LYS A 198 -11.35 -23.75 7.84
N SER A 199 -11.45 -23.80 6.52
CA SER A 199 -12.51 -24.56 5.85
C SER A 199 -12.29 -26.04 6.19
N PRO A 200 -13.32 -26.82 6.57
CA PRO A 200 -13.19 -28.25 6.84
C PRO A 200 -12.75 -29.10 5.62
N LEU A 201 -12.62 -28.48 4.44
CA LEU A 201 -12.34 -29.11 3.15
C LEU A 201 -10.94 -28.77 2.59
N GLU A 202 -10.14 -27.93 3.26
CA GLU A 202 -8.83 -27.50 2.77
C GLU A 202 -7.72 -27.98 3.70
N ASP A 203 -6.75 -28.72 3.13
CA ASP A 203 -5.55 -29.15 3.85
C ASP A 203 -4.70 -27.93 4.24
N GLU A 204 -4.08 -28.00 5.42
CA GLU A 204 -3.22 -26.92 5.95
C GLU A 204 -1.98 -26.74 5.07
N VAL A 205 -1.92 -25.60 4.35
CA VAL A 205 -0.77 -25.27 3.50
C VAL A 205 0.31 -24.59 4.34
N LEU A 206 1.30 -25.37 4.76
CA LEU A 206 2.47 -24.85 5.49
C LEU A 206 3.45 -24.14 4.54
N PRO A 207 4.11 -23.05 4.97
CA PRO A 207 5.18 -22.45 4.19
C PRO A 207 6.31 -23.45 4.06
N LYS A 208 6.91 -23.54 2.87
CA LYS A 208 8.02 -24.48 2.64
C LYS A 208 9.30 -24.00 3.32
N LYS A 209 9.47 -22.68 3.45
CA LYS A 209 10.60 -22.00 4.09
C LYS A 209 10.15 -20.72 4.79
N HIS A 210 10.94 -20.24 5.75
CA HIS A 210 10.83 -18.88 6.32
C HIS A 210 11.38 -17.86 5.33
N VAL A 211 10.69 -16.73 5.13
CA VAL A 211 11.02 -15.72 4.11
C VAL A 211 11.13 -14.36 4.78
N GLU A 212 12.23 -13.66 4.51
CA GLU A 212 12.45 -12.29 4.97
C GLU A 212 12.49 -11.33 3.77
N PRO A 213 11.83 -10.16 3.86
CA PRO A 213 11.03 -9.71 5.00
C PRO A 213 9.69 -10.45 5.13
N GLU A 214 9.21 -10.62 6.36
CA GLU A 214 7.86 -11.11 6.62
C GLU A 214 6.81 -10.26 5.87
N PHE A 215 5.74 -10.92 5.43
CA PHE A 215 4.66 -10.23 4.74
C PHE A 215 3.97 -9.23 5.68
N SER A 216 3.89 -7.98 5.22
CA SER A 216 3.25 -6.88 5.93
C SER A 216 2.58 -5.93 4.94
N TRP A 217 1.51 -5.29 5.39
CA TRP A 217 0.88 -4.21 4.63
C TRP A 217 1.46 -2.88 5.07
N THR A 218 1.91 -2.09 4.11
CA THR A 218 2.35 -0.70 4.33
C THR A 218 1.55 0.23 3.44
N ILE A 219 1.24 1.42 3.92
CA ILE A 219 0.59 2.46 3.12
C ILE A 219 1.63 3.01 2.15
N SER A 220 1.40 2.81 0.86
CA SER A 220 2.30 3.26 -0.21
C SER A 220 1.83 4.55 -0.87
N ASP A 221 0.52 4.78 -0.94
CA ASP A 221 -0.04 5.98 -1.55
C ASP A 221 -1.37 6.39 -0.88
N LEU A 222 -1.69 7.67 -1.02
CA LEU A 222 -2.94 8.27 -0.60
C LEU A 222 -3.46 9.15 -1.75
N ASP A 223 -4.72 8.92 -2.14
CA ASP A 223 -5.39 9.61 -3.25
C ASP A 223 -4.59 9.59 -4.57
N TYR A 224 -3.86 8.49 -4.81
CA TYR A 224 -3.01 8.30 -5.99
C TYR A 224 -1.96 9.41 -6.17
N TYR A 225 -1.45 10.00 -5.10
CA TYR A 225 -0.49 11.10 -5.19
C TYR A 225 0.77 10.70 -5.98
N PHE A 226 1.44 9.62 -5.58
CA PHE A 226 2.66 9.19 -6.25
C PHE A 226 2.38 8.54 -7.60
N CYS A 227 1.32 7.74 -7.71
CA CYS A 227 0.90 7.17 -8.99
C CYS A 227 0.67 8.27 -10.05
N ASN A 228 -0.07 9.33 -9.71
CA ASN A 228 -0.31 10.45 -10.62
C ASN A 228 0.98 11.21 -10.96
N LEU A 229 1.85 11.43 -9.97
CA LEU A 229 3.13 12.10 -10.18
C LEU A 229 4.05 11.30 -11.11
N GLU A 230 4.17 9.99 -10.91
CA GLU A 230 4.94 9.11 -11.80
C GLU A 230 4.34 9.09 -13.21
N ASN A 231 3.02 8.94 -13.36
CA ASN A 231 2.35 8.96 -14.66
C ASN A 231 2.60 10.27 -15.43
N GLN A 232 2.54 11.41 -14.74
CA GLN A 232 2.87 12.71 -15.34
C GLN A 232 4.33 12.77 -15.79
N ASN A 233 5.26 12.27 -14.96
CA ASN A 233 6.69 12.25 -15.29
C ASN A 233 6.99 11.34 -16.48
N ILE A 234 6.37 10.15 -16.56
CA ILE A 234 6.48 9.24 -17.70
C ILE A 234 5.94 9.92 -18.96
N TYR A 235 4.75 10.51 -18.89
CA TYR A 235 4.14 11.18 -20.02
C TYR A 235 5.00 12.32 -20.57
N ASN A 236 5.59 13.13 -19.69
CA ASN A 236 6.51 14.20 -20.08
C ASN A 236 7.79 13.64 -20.72
N TYR A 237 8.33 12.55 -20.19
CA TYR A 237 9.51 11.89 -20.75
C TYR A 237 9.26 11.31 -22.15
N LEU A 238 8.12 10.66 -22.38
CA LEU A 238 7.78 10.09 -23.69
C LEU A 238 7.53 11.14 -24.79
N ARG A 239 7.43 12.42 -24.41
CA ARG A 239 7.20 13.56 -25.32
C ARG A 239 8.43 14.42 -25.58
N SER A 240 9.48 14.26 -24.78
CA SER A 240 10.77 14.95 -24.95
C SER A 240 11.68 14.20 -25.91
#